data_AF-A0A261S5F5-F1
#
_entry.id   AF-A0A261S5F5-F1
#
_cell.length_a   1.000
_cell.length_b   1.000
_cell.length_c   1.000
_cell.angle_alpha   90.00
_cell.angle_beta   90.00
_cell.angle_gamma   90.00
#
_symmetry.space_group_name_H-M   'P 1'
#
loop_
_entity.id
_entity.type
_entity.pdbx_description
1 polymer ?
#
loop_
_entity_poly.entity_id
_entity_poly.type
_entity_poly.pdbx_seq_one_letter_code
_entity_poly.pdbx_strand_id
1 'polypeptide(L)'
;MPEKTVAENVLDVAAGLILRADGQLLLGQRPEGKPWSGWWELPGGKLEPGETVLQALERELDEELGIRVTEATRWVTYVHAYPHTTVRLAFCRVTKWEGEPRGRENQRLEWVDPARATEVGDVLPATLPPLRWLQLPATYGISNIGRPEDLPAFLQRLDAALTGGLRLMQLREPGWPEGPQAASLHAALQAVLQRCRGVGAQVLVNSAHPRAWWGEADGVHLRAADAAALAGQGPALREALGPQAKVGVSTHDRGQVTVARELEADFIVAGPVAETASHPGQAGVGWEGFEAIIADAGLPAYAIGGQGPDTLARAREHGAHGVAAIRAVFR
;
A
#
# COMPACT_ATOMS: atom_id res chain seq x y z
N MET A 1 -24.83 12.72 -34.32
CA MET A 1 -24.13 13.87 -33.71
C MET A 1 -22.94 13.29 -32.97
N PRO A 2 -21.69 13.68 -33.27
CA PRO A 2 -20.55 13.12 -32.56
C PRO A 2 -20.55 13.67 -31.13
N GLU A 3 -20.47 12.76 -30.14
CA GLU A 3 -20.22 13.09 -28.75
C GLU A 3 -18.95 13.94 -28.66
N LYS A 4 -19.09 15.18 -28.18
CA LYS A 4 -17.96 15.97 -27.74
C LYS A 4 -17.37 15.29 -26.52
N THR A 5 -16.24 14.63 -26.68
CA THR A 5 -15.34 14.28 -25.58
C THR A 5 -14.90 15.59 -24.93
N VAL A 6 -15.57 16.01 -23.86
CA VAL A 6 -15.08 17.08 -23.01
C VAL A 6 -13.83 16.52 -22.35
N ALA A 7 -12.66 17.04 -22.68
CA ALA A 7 -11.47 16.78 -21.88
C ALA A 7 -11.79 17.24 -20.46
N GLU A 8 -12.05 16.29 -19.56
CA GLU A 8 -12.28 16.58 -18.15
C GLU A 8 -11.07 17.36 -17.63
N ASN A 9 -11.33 18.51 -16.99
CA ASN A 9 -10.28 19.33 -16.42
C ASN A 9 -9.65 18.57 -15.24
N VAL A 10 -8.56 17.85 -15.49
CA VAL A 10 -7.81 17.11 -14.47
C VAL A 10 -6.88 18.07 -13.76
N LEU A 11 -7.07 18.20 -12.46
CA LEU A 11 -6.23 19.02 -11.59
C LEU A 11 -5.15 18.18 -10.93
N ASP A 12 -3.89 18.54 -11.12
CA ASP A 12 -2.75 17.94 -10.43
C ASP A 12 -2.51 18.60 -9.07
N VAL A 13 -2.44 17.77 -8.03
CA VAL A 13 -2.25 18.21 -6.64
C VAL A 13 -1.16 17.38 -5.96
N ALA A 14 -0.24 18.04 -5.27
CA ALA A 14 0.70 17.40 -4.35
C ALA A 14 0.11 17.45 -2.93
N ALA A 15 0.06 16.30 -2.25
CA ALA A 15 -0.49 16.21 -0.90
C ALA A 15 0.50 15.53 0.06
N GLY A 16 0.75 16.17 1.19
CA GLY A 16 1.75 15.77 2.18
C GLY A 16 1.17 14.92 3.30
N LEU A 17 1.67 13.70 3.45
CA LEU A 17 1.53 12.91 4.65
C LEU A 17 2.68 13.26 5.60
N ILE A 18 2.47 14.28 6.41
CA ILE A 18 3.46 14.77 7.38
C ILE A 18 3.40 13.88 8.62
N LEU A 19 4.42 13.05 8.79
CA LEU A 19 4.48 11.99 9.79
C LEU A 19 5.52 12.33 10.85
N ARG A 20 5.11 12.34 12.12
CA ARG A 20 6.03 12.37 13.26
C ARG A 20 6.69 11.02 13.48
N ALA A 21 7.78 11.03 14.25
CA ALA A 21 8.51 9.82 14.62
C ALA A 21 7.67 8.80 15.42
N ASP A 22 6.63 9.26 16.11
CA ASP A 22 5.65 8.43 16.83
C ASP A 22 4.54 7.87 15.92
N GLY A 23 4.55 8.21 14.63
CA GLY A 23 3.56 7.78 13.64
C GLY A 23 2.31 8.67 13.53
N GLN A 24 2.20 9.74 14.31
CA GLN A 24 1.09 10.69 14.17
C GLN A 24 1.18 11.43 12.83
N LEU A 25 0.02 11.64 12.20
CA LEU A 25 -0.16 12.35 10.95
C LEU A 25 -0.76 13.73 11.21
N LEU A 26 -0.26 14.77 10.53
CA LEU A 26 -0.86 16.10 10.57
C LEU A 26 -2.04 16.19 9.60
N LEU A 27 -3.21 16.63 10.09
CA LEU A 27 -4.34 17.04 9.26
C LEU A 27 -4.63 18.54 9.45
N GLY A 28 -5.14 19.17 8.39
CA GLY A 28 -5.65 20.54 8.41
C GLY A 28 -7.17 20.58 8.24
N GLN A 29 -7.85 21.41 9.02
CA GLN A 29 -9.29 21.67 8.86
C GLN A 29 -9.51 22.87 7.96
N ARG A 30 -10.29 22.67 6.89
CA ARG A 30 -10.58 23.71 5.90
C ARG A 30 -11.27 24.92 6.55
N PRO A 31 -10.78 26.14 6.31
CA PRO A 31 -11.36 27.35 6.89
C PRO A 31 -12.76 27.63 6.33
N GLU A 32 -13.50 28.49 7.03
CA GLU A 32 -14.82 28.95 6.60
C GLU A 32 -14.78 29.62 5.22
N GLY A 33 -15.82 29.41 4.42
CA GLY A 33 -15.96 30.01 3.09
C GLY A 33 -15.26 29.26 1.94
N LYS A 34 -14.42 28.25 2.21
CA LYS A 34 -13.93 27.31 1.18
C LYS A 34 -14.96 26.19 0.93
N PRO A 35 -15.01 25.58 -0.27
CA PRO A 35 -15.76 24.33 -0.47
C PRO A 35 -15.32 23.29 0.56
N TRP A 36 -16.28 22.54 1.13
CA TRP A 36 -16.03 21.59 2.23
C TRP A 36 -15.47 22.24 3.51
N SER A 37 -15.90 23.46 3.82
CA SER A 37 -15.59 24.13 5.09
C SER A 37 -15.80 23.22 6.30
N GLY A 38 -14.83 23.19 7.22
CA GLY A 38 -14.86 22.36 8.42
C GLY A 38 -14.43 20.91 8.23
N TRP A 39 -14.21 20.46 6.99
CA TRP A 39 -13.68 19.12 6.71
C TRP A 39 -12.16 19.07 6.84
N TRP A 40 -11.65 17.92 7.25
CA TRP A 40 -10.23 17.66 7.44
C TRP A 40 -9.58 17.07 6.19
N GLU A 41 -8.36 17.51 5.91
CA GLU A 41 -7.59 17.09 4.74
C GLU A 41 -6.08 17.00 5.01
N LEU A 42 -5.37 16.40 4.05
CA LEU A 42 -3.91 16.42 4.00
C LEU A 42 -3.46 17.79 3.46
N PRO A 43 -2.49 18.45 4.10
CA PRO A 43 -1.92 19.70 3.60
C PRO A 43 -1.28 19.55 2.21
N GLY A 44 -1.31 20.61 1.43
CA GLY A 44 -0.76 20.64 0.08
C GLY A 44 -1.69 21.29 -0.94
N GLY A 45 -1.24 21.38 -2.19
CA GLY A 45 -1.95 22.15 -3.19
C GLY A 45 -1.54 21.84 -4.62
N LYS A 46 -1.90 22.77 -5.51
CA LYS A 46 -1.89 22.54 -6.96
C LYS A 46 -0.46 22.61 -7.48
N LEU A 47 -0.14 21.76 -8.45
CA LEU A 47 1.10 21.91 -9.20
C LEU A 47 1.02 23.14 -10.10
N GLU A 48 2.04 23.98 -10.06
CA GLU A 48 2.23 25.07 -11.02
C GLU A 48 2.95 24.57 -12.29
N PRO A 49 2.81 25.28 -13.43
CA PRO A 49 3.49 24.90 -14.66
C PRO A 49 5.01 24.78 -14.48
N GLY A 50 5.55 23.59 -14.73
CA GLY A 50 6.98 23.30 -14.66
C GLY A 50 7.48 22.78 -13.32
N GLU A 51 6.62 22.70 -12.29
CA GLU A 51 6.98 22.10 -11.01
C GLU A 51 7.00 20.56 -11.07
N THR A 52 7.97 19.96 -10.39
CA THR A 52 7.85 18.56 -9.97
C THR A 52 6.91 18.45 -8.77
N VAL A 53 6.37 17.25 -8.52
CA VAL A 53 5.51 16.98 -7.36
C VAL A 53 6.17 17.42 -6.03
N LEU A 54 7.47 17.15 -5.85
CA LEU A 54 8.17 17.49 -4.62
C LEU A 54 8.40 19.00 -4.48
N GLN A 55 8.62 19.72 -5.59
CA GLN A 55 8.73 21.19 -5.57
C GLN A 55 7.40 21.85 -5.19
N ALA A 56 6.31 21.41 -5.83
CA ALA A 56 4.98 21.89 -5.48
C ALA A 56 4.66 21.59 -4.01
N LEU A 57 4.96 20.38 -3.52
CA LEU A 57 4.78 20.02 -2.12
C LEU A 57 5.56 20.93 -1.17
N GLU A 58 6.86 21.17 -1.44
CA GLU A 58 7.68 22.01 -0.57
C GLU A 58 7.16 23.45 -0.50
N ARG A 59 6.78 24.03 -1.65
CA ARG A 59 6.18 25.37 -1.72
C ARG A 59 4.87 25.44 -0.93
N GLU A 60 3.94 24.53 -1.21
CA GLU A 60 2.61 24.52 -0.57
C GLU A 60 2.71 24.32 0.94
N LEU A 61 3.60 23.45 1.43
CA LEU A 61 3.78 23.24 2.87
C LEU A 61 4.45 24.43 3.56
N ASP A 62 5.32 25.20 2.90
CA ASP A 62 5.82 26.46 3.46
C ASP A 62 4.72 27.54 3.48
N GLU A 63 3.95 27.69 2.40
CA GLU A 63 2.86 28.66 2.29
C GLU A 63 1.77 28.39 3.33
N GLU A 64 1.29 27.15 3.42
CA GLU A 64 0.18 26.77 4.29
C GLU A 64 0.57 26.60 5.76
N LEU A 65 1.75 26.01 6.02
CA LEU A 65 2.14 25.56 7.36
C LEU A 65 3.38 26.25 7.92
N GLY A 66 4.19 26.89 7.07
CA GLY A 66 5.46 27.49 7.46
C GLY A 66 6.55 26.51 7.82
N ILE A 67 6.54 25.34 7.21
CA ILE A 67 7.60 24.35 7.36
C ILE A 67 8.39 24.20 6.07
N ARG A 68 9.70 23.97 6.23
CA ARG A 68 10.58 23.63 5.12
C ARG A 68 10.87 22.14 5.13
N VAL A 69 10.45 21.43 4.09
CA VAL A 69 10.64 19.98 3.98
C VAL A 69 12.12 19.67 3.79
N THR A 70 12.65 18.71 4.57
CA THR A 70 14.05 18.25 4.46
C THR A 70 14.17 16.78 4.09
N GLU A 71 13.13 15.98 4.31
CA GLU A 71 13.06 14.59 3.86
C GLU A 71 11.63 14.25 3.43
N ALA A 72 11.47 13.96 2.14
CA ALA A 72 10.21 13.49 1.58
C ALA A 72 10.40 12.51 0.42
N THR A 73 9.46 11.56 0.28
CA THR A 73 9.42 10.60 -0.81
C THR A 73 8.03 10.56 -1.46
N ARG A 74 7.97 10.47 -2.79
CA ARG A 74 6.72 10.15 -3.50
C ARG A 74 6.18 8.81 -3.01
N TRP A 75 4.85 8.62 -3.05
CA TRP A 75 4.25 7.36 -2.59
C TRP A 75 3.17 6.81 -3.53
N VAL A 76 1.99 7.42 -3.58
CA VAL A 76 0.87 6.92 -4.40
C VAL A 76 0.28 8.08 -5.20
N THR A 77 0.10 7.88 -6.49
CA THR A 77 -0.72 8.77 -7.32
C THR A 77 -2.12 8.20 -7.44
N TYR A 78 -3.12 8.94 -6.95
CA TYR A 78 -4.52 8.53 -6.89
C TYR A 78 -5.40 9.53 -7.63
N VAL A 79 -6.34 9.03 -8.44
CA VAL A 79 -7.29 9.88 -9.18
C VAL A 79 -8.66 9.79 -8.52
N HIS A 80 -9.23 10.93 -8.16
CA HIS A 80 -10.55 11.05 -7.58
C HIS A 80 -11.43 11.96 -8.44
N ALA A 81 -12.60 11.46 -8.84
CA ALA A 81 -13.57 12.23 -9.62
C ALA A 81 -14.61 12.86 -8.67
N TYR A 82 -14.65 14.19 -8.64
CA TYR A 82 -15.75 14.96 -8.05
C TYR A 82 -16.78 15.31 -9.14
N PRO A 83 -18.02 15.70 -8.78
CA PRO A 83 -19.07 16.00 -9.77
C PRO A 83 -18.71 17.02 -10.87
N HIS A 84 -17.72 17.90 -10.63
CA HIS A 84 -17.36 18.99 -11.55
C HIS A 84 -15.86 19.05 -11.88
N THR A 85 -15.02 18.19 -11.29
CA THR A 85 -13.57 18.19 -11.52
C THR A 85 -12.98 16.83 -11.17
N THR A 86 -11.94 16.43 -11.89
CA THR A 86 -11.15 15.25 -11.56
C THR A 86 -9.83 15.72 -10.95
N VAL A 87 -9.44 15.17 -9.80
CA VAL A 87 -8.19 15.53 -9.12
C VAL A 87 -7.25 14.33 -9.16
N ARG A 88 -6.02 14.54 -9.63
CA ARG A 88 -4.92 13.60 -9.55
C ARG A 88 -4.01 14.02 -8.40
N LEU A 89 -4.08 13.25 -7.31
CA LEU A 89 -3.38 13.48 -6.06
C LEU A 89 -2.09 12.68 -6.05
N ALA A 90 -0.96 13.36 -6.05
CA ALA A 90 0.35 12.79 -5.83
C ALA A 90 0.69 12.86 -4.33
N PHE A 91 0.47 11.76 -3.62
CA PHE A 91 0.75 11.65 -2.20
C PHE A 91 2.25 11.49 -1.95
N CYS A 92 2.77 12.29 -1.02
CA CYS A 92 4.17 12.26 -0.61
C CYS A 92 4.28 12.05 0.90
N ARG A 93 5.18 11.18 1.34
CA ARG A 93 5.52 11.03 2.76
C ARG A 93 6.53 12.09 3.13
N VAL A 94 6.25 12.87 4.16
CA VAL A 94 7.16 13.87 4.71
C VAL A 94 7.56 13.41 6.12
N THR A 95 8.83 13.06 6.30
CA THR A 95 9.35 12.47 7.54
C THR A 95 10.26 13.41 8.31
N LYS A 96 10.82 14.44 7.64
CA LYS A 96 11.60 15.50 8.29
C LYS A 96 11.34 16.86 7.64
N TRP A 97 11.36 17.88 8.50
CA TRP A 97 11.19 19.28 8.12
C TRP A 97 11.84 20.19 9.18
N GLU A 98 12.04 21.45 8.81
CA GLU A 98 12.43 22.55 9.69
C GLU A 98 11.22 23.43 9.99
N GLY A 99 11.16 23.99 11.20
CA GLY A 99 10.03 24.81 11.67
C GLY A 99 8.94 24.01 12.38
N GLU A 100 7.97 24.74 12.94
CA GLU A 100 6.80 24.19 13.62
C GLU A 100 5.56 24.42 12.76
N PRO A 101 4.79 23.38 12.38
CA PRO A 101 3.58 23.56 11.57
C PRO A 101 2.56 24.48 12.24
N ARG A 102 2.11 25.51 11.53
CA ARG A 102 1.10 26.47 11.99
C ARG A 102 0.17 26.82 10.84
N GLY A 103 -1.13 26.89 11.09
CA GLY A 103 -2.08 27.25 10.03
C GLY A 103 -1.93 28.71 9.59
N ARG A 104 -1.20 28.96 8.50
CA ARG A 104 -0.98 30.30 7.94
C ARG A 104 -2.18 30.85 7.15
N GLU A 105 -3.16 30.00 6.86
CA GLU A 105 -4.41 30.33 6.16
C GLU A 105 -5.64 30.25 7.07
N ASN A 106 -5.47 30.36 8.39
CA ASN A 106 -6.52 30.20 9.40
C ASN A 106 -7.16 28.79 9.45
N GLN A 107 -6.43 27.77 8.98
CA GLN A 107 -6.79 26.37 9.18
C GLN A 107 -6.44 25.91 10.60
N ARG A 108 -7.30 25.07 11.20
CA ARG A 108 -6.93 24.34 12.41
C ARG A 108 -6.06 23.16 12.03
N LEU A 109 -5.11 22.82 12.90
CA LEU A 109 -4.20 21.70 12.69
C LEU A 109 -4.34 20.72 13.85
N GLU A 110 -4.33 19.43 13.55
CA GLU A 110 -4.39 18.37 14.56
C GLU A 110 -3.44 17.22 14.19
N TRP A 111 -2.75 16.69 15.20
CA TRP A 111 -1.96 15.47 15.07
C TRP A 111 -2.82 14.27 15.43
N VAL A 112 -3.01 13.36 14.49
CA VAL A 112 -3.93 12.23 14.63
C VAL A 112 -3.20 10.89 14.45
N ASP A 113 -3.71 9.86 15.10
CA ASP A 113 -3.41 8.48 14.70
C ASP A 113 -4.16 8.20 13.37
N PRO A 114 -3.48 7.80 12.28
CA PRO A 114 -4.14 7.47 11.01
C PRO A 114 -5.27 6.45 11.13
N ALA A 115 -5.21 5.53 12.09
CA ALA A 115 -6.27 4.54 12.33
C ALA A 115 -7.53 5.14 12.97
N ARG A 116 -7.40 6.32 13.59
CA ARG A 116 -8.45 7.02 14.33
C ARG A 116 -8.74 8.41 13.75
N ALA A 117 -8.22 8.71 12.57
CA ALA A 117 -8.29 10.04 11.97
C ALA A 117 -9.72 10.53 11.72
N THR A 118 -10.72 9.66 11.59
CA THR A 118 -12.12 10.05 11.45
C THR A 118 -12.77 10.49 12.77
N GLU A 119 -12.09 10.33 13.92
CA GLU A 119 -12.60 10.79 15.21
C GLU A 119 -12.50 12.32 15.38
N VAL A 120 -11.67 13.00 14.58
CA VAL A 120 -11.52 14.47 14.64
C VAL A 120 -12.64 15.21 13.90
N GLY A 121 -13.48 14.50 13.14
CA GLY A 121 -14.61 15.05 12.40
C GLY A 121 -14.69 14.52 10.97
N ASP A 122 -15.43 15.23 10.12
CA ASP A 122 -15.60 14.86 8.71
C ASP A 122 -14.27 15.02 7.95
N VAL A 123 -13.84 13.95 7.29
CA VAL A 123 -12.58 13.89 6.52
C VAL A 123 -12.92 13.83 5.04
N LEU A 124 -12.21 14.58 4.19
CA LEU A 124 -12.46 14.57 2.75
C LEU A 124 -12.40 13.14 2.17
N PRO A 125 -13.31 12.77 1.24
CA PRO A 125 -13.34 11.43 0.67
C PRO A 125 -12.00 10.99 0.06
N ALA A 126 -11.27 11.90 -0.58
CA ALA A 126 -9.97 11.64 -1.17
C ALA A 126 -8.84 11.43 -0.13
N THR A 127 -9.06 11.81 1.13
CA THR A 127 -8.14 11.61 2.26
C THR A 127 -8.34 10.24 2.92
N LEU A 128 -9.49 9.58 2.76
CA LEU A 128 -9.75 8.27 3.36
C LEU A 128 -8.82 7.16 2.83
N PRO A 129 -8.57 7.03 1.51
CA PRO A 129 -7.66 6.00 1.00
C PRO A 129 -6.24 6.05 1.63
N PRO A 130 -5.51 7.19 1.62
CA PRO A 130 -4.17 7.24 2.22
C PRO A 130 -4.15 6.92 3.72
N LEU A 131 -5.19 7.29 4.47
CA LEU A 131 -5.32 6.92 5.89
C LEU A 131 -5.38 5.40 6.09
N ARG A 132 -6.12 4.68 5.25
CA ARG A 132 -6.17 3.21 5.27
C ARG A 132 -4.85 2.60 4.82
N TRP A 133 -4.24 3.15 3.78
CA TRP A 133 -2.98 2.66 3.24
C TRP A 133 -1.81 2.83 4.21
N LEU A 134 -1.80 3.88 5.03
CA LEU A 134 -0.79 4.07 6.08
C LEU A 134 -0.82 2.96 7.14
N GLN A 135 -1.96 2.30 7.33
CA GLN A 135 -2.11 1.18 8.26
C GLN A 135 -1.49 -0.12 7.73
N LEU A 136 -1.11 -0.18 6.45
CA LEU A 136 -0.41 -1.35 5.91
C LEU A 136 1.02 -1.42 6.47
N PRO A 137 1.47 -2.56 7.01
CA PRO A 137 2.84 -2.74 7.47
C PRO A 137 3.89 -2.47 6.38
N ALA A 138 5.08 -2.01 6.73
CA ALA A 138 6.13 -1.74 5.73
C ALA A 138 6.78 -3.03 5.16
N THR A 139 6.59 -4.17 5.81
CA THR A 139 7.16 -5.46 5.41
C THR A 139 6.06 -6.48 5.22
N TYR A 140 6.09 -7.17 4.07
CA TYR A 140 5.18 -8.24 3.71
C TYR A 140 5.93 -9.57 3.54
N GLY A 141 5.72 -10.50 4.48
CA GLY A 141 6.37 -11.82 4.46
C GLY A 141 5.69 -12.80 3.50
N ILE A 142 6.47 -13.65 2.85
CA ILE A 142 5.96 -14.72 1.96
C ILE A 142 6.55 -16.05 2.42
N SER A 143 5.72 -16.99 2.84
CA SER A 143 6.20 -18.29 3.33
C SER A 143 7.02 -19.03 2.26
N ASN A 144 7.93 -19.85 2.75
CA ASN A 144 8.66 -20.85 1.97
C ASN A 144 9.08 -21.96 2.92
N ILE A 145 8.07 -22.67 3.41
CA ILE A 145 8.20 -23.83 4.31
C ILE A 145 8.77 -25.00 3.51
N GLY A 146 8.27 -25.22 2.28
CA GLY A 146 8.73 -26.26 1.39
C GLY A 146 8.02 -27.61 1.60
N ARG A 147 8.09 -28.17 2.81
CA ARG A 147 7.53 -29.51 3.12
C ARG A 147 7.09 -29.62 4.59
N PRO A 148 6.23 -30.60 4.94
CA PRO A 148 5.72 -30.74 6.30
C PRO A 148 6.80 -30.83 7.39
N GLU A 149 7.93 -31.49 7.10
CA GLU A 149 9.01 -31.72 8.08
C GLU A 149 9.75 -30.43 8.46
N ASP A 150 9.72 -29.42 7.58
CA ASP A 150 10.39 -28.14 7.79
C ASP A 150 9.49 -27.12 8.54
N LEU A 151 8.22 -27.46 8.78
CA LEU A 151 7.25 -26.59 9.46
C LEU A 151 7.72 -26.15 10.86
N PRO A 152 8.22 -27.02 11.76
CA PRO A 152 8.67 -26.58 13.09
C PRO A 152 9.80 -25.53 13.00
N ALA A 153 10.76 -25.74 12.10
CA ALA A 153 11.86 -24.79 11.90
C ALA A 153 11.37 -23.47 11.29
N PHE A 154 10.39 -23.51 10.39
CA PHE A 154 9.76 -22.30 9.87
C PHE A 154 9.01 -21.53 10.97
N LEU A 155 8.23 -22.21 11.81
CA LEU A 155 7.48 -21.57 12.89
C LEU A 155 8.41 -20.86 13.89
N GLN A 156 9.58 -21.44 14.19
CA GLN A 156 10.59 -20.76 15.02
C GLN A 156 11.07 -19.44 14.40
N ARG A 157 11.33 -19.42 13.09
CA ARG A 157 11.73 -18.20 12.37
C ARG A 157 10.57 -17.21 12.25
N LEU A 158 9.35 -17.70 12.11
CA LEU A 158 8.14 -16.87 12.16
C LEU A 158 7.99 -16.19 13.52
N ASP A 159 8.14 -16.93 14.62
CA ASP A 159 8.05 -16.37 15.98
C ASP A 159 9.11 -15.28 16.21
N ALA A 160 10.33 -15.47 15.69
CA ALA A 160 11.37 -14.45 15.69
C ALA A 160 10.99 -13.22 14.84
N ALA A 161 10.48 -13.42 13.63
CA ALA A 161 10.05 -12.33 12.75
C ALA A 161 8.86 -11.54 13.32
N LEU A 162 7.90 -12.22 13.95
CA LEU A 162 6.77 -11.60 14.63
C LEU A 162 7.22 -10.74 15.83
N THR A 163 8.17 -11.25 16.62
CA THR A 163 8.84 -10.49 17.68
C THR A 163 9.57 -9.27 17.10
N GLY A 164 10.22 -9.44 15.94
CA GLY A 164 10.88 -8.38 15.17
C GLY A 164 9.95 -7.39 14.46
N GLY A 165 8.63 -7.49 14.66
CA GLY A 165 7.66 -6.52 14.15
C GLY A 165 6.97 -6.89 12.84
N LEU A 166 7.10 -8.13 12.34
CA LEU A 166 6.30 -8.59 11.21
C LEU A 166 4.81 -8.55 11.56
N ARG A 167 4.01 -7.86 10.74
CA ARG A 167 2.55 -7.71 10.96
C ARG A 167 1.69 -8.10 9.76
N LEU A 168 2.29 -8.43 8.61
CA LEU A 168 1.58 -8.90 7.43
C LEU A 168 2.40 -9.98 6.72
N MET A 169 1.79 -11.13 6.43
CA MET A 169 2.42 -12.17 5.62
C MET A 169 1.40 -12.92 4.76
N GLN A 170 1.88 -13.71 3.80
CA GLN A 170 1.08 -14.73 3.12
C GLN A 170 1.65 -16.12 3.30
N LEU A 171 0.74 -17.11 3.37
CA LEU A 171 1.07 -18.51 3.13
C LEU A 171 1.05 -18.78 1.62
N ARG A 172 2.18 -19.23 1.08
CA ARG A 172 2.38 -19.53 -0.33
C ARG A 172 3.31 -20.73 -0.51
N GLU A 173 2.74 -21.92 -0.65
CA GLU A 173 3.44 -23.19 -0.85
C GLU A 173 2.95 -23.93 -2.13
N PRO A 174 3.04 -23.33 -3.33
CA PRO A 174 2.50 -23.94 -4.55
C PRO A 174 3.17 -25.27 -4.92
N GLY A 175 4.38 -25.51 -4.41
CA GLY A 175 5.16 -26.74 -4.62
C GLY A 175 5.09 -27.72 -3.44
N TRP A 176 4.08 -27.63 -2.58
CA TRP A 176 3.93 -28.56 -1.45
C TRP A 176 3.90 -30.03 -1.94
N PRO A 177 4.65 -30.97 -1.34
CA PRO A 177 4.83 -32.32 -1.88
C PRO A 177 3.53 -33.10 -2.10
N GLU A 178 2.56 -32.93 -1.19
CA GLU A 178 1.24 -33.57 -1.26
C GLU A 178 0.22 -32.78 -2.11
N GLY A 179 0.66 -31.69 -2.73
CA GLY A 179 -0.15 -30.78 -3.53
C GLY A 179 -0.61 -29.53 -2.76
N PRO A 180 -1.04 -28.48 -3.49
CA PRO A 180 -1.37 -27.17 -2.92
C PRO A 180 -2.68 -27.13 -2.12
N GLN A 181 -3.39 -28.25 -2.01
CA GLN A 181 -4.64 -28.40 -1.26
C GLN A 181 -4.54 -29.48 -0.18
N ALA A 182 -3.33 -29.96 0.11
CA ALA A 182 -3.11 -31.06 1.04
C ALA A 182 -3.58 -30.72 2.46
N ALA A 183 -4.10 -31.72 3.17
CA ALA A 183 -4.50 -31.57 4.57
C ALA A 183 -3.31 -31.18 5.46
N SER A 184 -2.10 -31.67 5.17
CA SER A 184 -0.87 -31.30 5.87
C SER A 184 -0.51 -29.82 5.68
N LEU A 185 -0.75 -29.26 4.49
CA LEU A 185 -0.57 -27.83 4.23
C LEU A 185 -1.64 -26.98 4.93
N HIS A 186 -2.89 -27.45 4.97
CA HIS A 186 -3.93 -26.79 5.76
C HIS A 186 -3.58 -26.78 7.25
N ALA A 187 -3.03 -27.87 7.78
CA ALA A 187 -2.51 -27.89 9.15
C ALA A 187 -1.37 -26.87 9.37
N ALA A 188 -0.48 -26.71 8.39
CA ALA A 188 0.54 -25.65 8.41
C ALA A 188 -0.08 -24.24 8.41
N LEU A 189 -1.13 -24.00 7.62
CA LEU A 189 -1.90 -22.75 7.65
C LEU A 189 -2.43 -22.46 9.05
N GLN A 190 -3.07 -23.45 9.69
CA GLN A 190 -3.63 -23.28 11.04
C GLN A 190 -2.54 -22.94 12.07
N ALA A 191 -1.38 -23.58 11.99
CA ALA A 191 -0.25 -23.28 12.87
C ALA A 191 0.28 -21.84 12.67
N VAL A 192 0.38 -21.38 11.42
CA VAL A 192 0.78 -20.00 11.09
C VAL A 192 -0.26 -18.99 11.61
N LEU A 193 -1.55 -19.24 11.36
CA LEU A 193 -2.64 -18.39 11.84
C LEU A 193 -2.61 -18.26 13.37
N GLN A 194 -2.38 -19.36 14.09
CA GLN A 194 -2.29 -19.34 15.54
C GLN A 194 -1.17 -18.42 16.04
N ARG A 195 0.02 -18.47 15.43
CA ARG A 195 1.14 -17.60 15.82
C ARG A 195 0.87 -16.14 15.51
N CYS A 196 0.39 -15.84 14.30
CA CYS A 196 0.15 -14.48 13.85
C CYS A 196 -0.96 -13.79 14.65
N ARG A 197 -2.09 -14.47 14.91
CA ARG A 197 -3.21 -13.93 15.70
C ARG A 197 -2.80 -13.56 17.11
N GLY A 198 -1.88 -14.31 17.73
CA GLY A 198 -1.38 -14.04 19.08
C GLY A 198 -0.71 -12.68 19.25
N VAL A 199 -0.27 -12.05 18.16
CA VAL A 199 0.40 -10.74 18.16
C VAL A 199 -0.28 -9.71 17.24
N GLY A 200 -1.49 -10.01 16.76
CA GLY A 200 -2.24 -9.13 15.84
C GLY A 200 -1.62 -9.02 14.44
N ALA A 201 -0.80 -9.97 14.01
CA ALA A 201 -0.30 -10.02 12.64
C ALA A 201 -1.34 -10.67 11.71
N GLN A 202 -1.44 -10.17 10.49
CA GLN A 202 -2.39 -10.62 9.49
C GLN A 202 -1.76 -11.63 8.52
N VAL A 203 -2.52 -12.64 8.14
CA VAL A 203 -2.11 -13.71 7.21
C VAL A 203 -3.05 -13.71 6.01
N LEU A 204 -2.49 -13.61 4.81
CA LEU A 204 -3.23 -13.85 3.56
C LEU A 204 -2.94 -15.25 3.03
N VAL A 205 -3.90 -15.84 2.33
CA VAL A 205 -3.68 -17.10 1.61
C VAL A 205 -3.39 -16.79 0.15
N ASN A 206 -2.31 -17.34 -0.40
CA ASN A 206 -2.05 -17.20 -1.84
C ASN A 206 -3.12 -17.93 -2.66
N SER A 207 -3.56 -17.35 -3.78
CA SER A 207 -4.57 -17.94 -4.66
C SER A 207 -4.16 -19.24 -5.36
N ALA A 208 -2.91 -19.68 -5.22
CA ALA A 208 -2.51 -21.05 -5.55
C ALA A 208 -3.17 -22.12 -4.64
N HIS A 209 -3.70 -21.72 -3.48
CA HIS A 209 -4.37 -22.57 -2.51
C HIS A 209 -5.90 -22.41 -2.55
N PRO A 210 -6.68 -23.37 -2.00
CA PRO A 210 -8.13 -23.36 -2.08
C PRO A 210 -8.78 -22.05 -1.65
N ARG A 211 -9.78 -21.60 -2.43
CA ARG A 211 -10.59 -20.40 -2.12
C ARG A 211 -11.29 -20.49 -0.77
N ALA A 212 -11.64 -21.70 -0.33
CA ALA A 212 -12.26 -21.93 0.97
C ALA A 212 -11.38 -21.45 2.15
N TRP A 213 -10.04 -21.44 1.99
CA TRP A 213 -9.12 -21.02 3.04
C TRP A 213 -9.01 -19.51 3.18
N TRP A 214 -9.48 -18.73 2.20
CA TRP A 214 -9.34 -17.27 2.21
C TRP A 214 -10.11 -16.64 3.38
N GLY A 215 -11.28 -17.19 3.72
CA GLY A 215 -12.09 -16.75 4.85
C GLY A 215 -11.63 -17.29 6.22
N GLU A 216 -10.74 -18.30 6.23
CA GLU A 216 -10.10 -18.77 7.47
C GLU A 216 -8.96 -17.84 7.89
N ALA A 217 -8.42 -17.08 6.95
CA ALA A 217 -7.32 -16.13 7.11
C ALA A 217 -7.85 -14.68 7.07
N ASP A 218 -6.95 -13.70 6.98
CA ASP A 218 -7.29 -12.27 6.91
C ASP A 218 -7.51 -11.78 5.47
N GLY A 219 -7.58 -12.70 4.51
CA GLY A 219 -7.83 -12.43 3.09
C GLY A 219 -6.97 -13.25 2.14
N VAL A 220 -6.76 -12.72 0.94
CA VAL A 220 -6.14 -13.42 -0.19
C VAL A 220 -5.04 -12.59 -0.84
N HIS A 221 -3.98 -13.27 -1.28
CA HIS A 221 -3.03 -12.72 -2.24
C HIS A 221 -3.22 -13.40 -3.60
N LEU A 222 -3.76 -12.66 -4.58
CA LEU A 222 -3.98 -13.13 -5.93
C LEU A 222 -2.69 -13.09 -6.75
N ARG A 223 -2.36 -14.21 -7.41
CA ARG A 223 -1.37 -14.23 -8.50
C ARG A 223 -1.93 -13.44 -9.69
N ALA A 224 -1.06 -12.87 -10.52
CA ALA A 224 -1.46 -12.06 -11.68
C ALA A 224 -2.48 -12.78 -12.59
N ALA A 225 -2.25 -14.07 -12.88
CA ALA A 225 -3.16 -14.87 -13.70
C ALA A 225 -4.54 -15.09 -13.06
N ASP A 226 -4.60 -15.30 -11.74
CA ASP A 226 -5.86 -15.51 -11.03
C ASP A 226 -6.63 -14.18 -10.89
N ALA A 227 -5.93 -13.07 -10.71
CA ALA A 227 -6.53 -11.74 -10.74
C ALA A 227 -7.14 -11.45 -12.12
N ALA A 228 -6.43 -11.76 -13.20
CA ALA A 228 -6.96 -11.61 -14.56
C ALA A 228 -8.23 -12.45 -14.80
N ALA A 229 -8.29 -13.67 -14.27
CA ALA A 229 -9.48 -14.52 -14.36
C ALA A 229 -10.69 -13.96 -13.58
N LEU A 230 -10.45 -13.09 -12.61
CA LEU A 230 -11.46 -12.40 -11.81
C LEU A 230 -11.77 -10.98 -12.30
N ALA A 231 -11.13 -10.52 -13.39
CA ALA A 231 -11.35 -9.17 -13.91
C ALA A 231 -12.86 -8.90 -14.13
N GLY A 232 -13.30 -7.69 -13.76
CA GLY A 232 -14.72 -7.31 -13.75
C GLY A 232 -15.58 -7.91 -12.62
N GLN A 233 -15.02 -8.74 -11.73
CA GLN A 233 -15.76 -9.35 -10.61
C GLN A 233 -15.41 -8.73 -9.24
N GLY A 234 -14.82 -7.52 -9.22
CA GLY A 234 -14.39 -6.85 -7.98
C GLY A 234 -15.46 -6.77 -6.90
N PRO A 235 -16.65 -6.19 -7.17
CA PRO A 235 -17.71 -6.10 -6.18
C PRO A 235 -18.15 -7.47 -5.62
N ALA A 236 -18.30 -8.48 -6.49
CA ALA A 236 -18.66 -9.83 -6.07
C ALA A 236 -17.55 -10.53 -5.27
N LEU A 237 -16.28 -10.27 -5.61
CA LEU A 237 -15.14 -10.76 -4.84
C LEU A 237 -15.12 -10.13 -3.44
N ARG A 238 -15.28 -8.80 -3.35
CA ARG A 238 -15.31 -8.08 -2.06
C ARG A 238 -16.50 -8.50 -1.20
N GLU A 239 -17.68 -8.69 -1.79
CA GLU A 239 -18.85 -9.20 -1.09
C GLU A 239 -18.59 -10.61 -0.53
N ALA A 240 -18.02 -11.51 -1.34
CA ALA A 240 -17.72 -12.88 -0.91
C ALA A 240 -16.64 -12.97 0.18
N LEU A 241 -15.68 -12.04 0.18
CA LEU A 241 -14.60 -11.99 1.18
C LEU A 241 -15.01 -11.24 2.45
N GLY A 242 -15.95 -10.31 2.35
CA GLY A 242 -16.33 -9.40 3.42
C GLY A 242 -15.45 -8.15 3.50
N PRO A 243 -15.91 -7.11 4.22
CA PRO A 243 -15.31 -5.77 4.19
C PRO A 243 -13.94 -5.68 4.86
N GLN A 244 -13.62 -6.59 5.78
CA GLN A 244 -12.36 -6.58 6.54
C GLN A 244 -11.23 -7.37 5.85
N ALA A 245 -11.58 -8.25 4.91
CA ALA A 245 -10.60 -9.08 4.22
C ALA A 245 -9.70 -8.21 3.35
N LYS A 246 -8.40 -8.52 3.37
CA LYS A 246 -7.41 -7.86 2.52
C LYS A 246 -7.24 -8.60 1.20
N VAL A 247 -7.08 -7.84 0.12
CA VAL A 247 -6.78 -8.35 -1.21
C VAL A 247 -5.45 -7.78 -1.66
N GLY A 248 -4.42 -8.64 -1.73
CA GLY A 248 -3.15 -8.33 -2.38
C GLY A 248 -3.12 -8.88 -3.80
N VAL A 249 -2.46 -8.19 -4.74
CA VAL A 249 -2.31 -8.68 -6.13
C VAL A 249 -0.86 -8.63 -6.57
N SER A 250 -0.34 -9.71 -7.14
CA SER A 250 0.95 -9.69 -7.84
C SER A 250 0.82 -8.99 -9.19
N THR A 251 1.73 -8.06 -9.48
CA THR A 251 1.76 -7.32 -10.74
C THR A 251 3.17 -7.25 -11.33
N HIS A 252 3.23 -7.23 -12.65
CA HIS A 252 4.47 -7.18 -13.45
C HIS A 252 4.43 -6.10 -14.53
N ASP A 253 3.26 -5.52 -14.79
CA ASP A 253 3.02 -4.49 -15.79
C ASP A 253 1.81 -3.61 -15.39
N ARG A 254 1.60 -2.50 -16.12
CA ARG A 254 0.50 -1.55 -15.86
C ARG A 254 -0.90 -2.12 -16.14
N GLY A 255 -1.01 -3.10 -17.03
CA GLY A 255 -2.28 -3.77 -17.33
C GLY A 255 -2.78 -4.54 -16.11
N GLN A 256 -1.88 -5.27 -15.46
CA GLN A 256 -2.17 -6.02 -14.24
C GLN A 256 -2.50 -5.12 -13.05
N VAL A 257 -1.89 -3.93 -12.97
CA VAL A 257 -2.25 -2.91 -11.97
C VAL A 257 -3.67 -2.40 -12.20
N THR A 258 -4.11 -2.26 -13.45
CA THR A 258 -5.50 -1.90 -13.76
C THR A 258 -6.48 -2.95 -13.25
N VAL A 259 -6.20 -4.24 -13.51
CA VAL A 259 -7.00 -5.34 -12.97
C VAL A 259 -7.01 -5.33 -11.43
N ALA A 260 -5.87 -5.06 -10.77
CA ALA A 260 -5.82 -4.96 -9.32
C ALA A 260 -6.75 -3.86 -8.76
N ARG A 261 -6.84 -2.70 -9.44
CA ARG A 261 -7.77 -1.63 -9.06
C ARG A 261 -9.23 -2.04 -9.27
N GLU A 262 -9.56 -2.69 -10.39
CA GLU A 262 -10.92 -3.19 -10.66
C GLU A 262 -11.38 -4.22 -9.62
N LEU A 263 -10.44 -4.97 -9.05
CA LEU A 263 -10.70 -5.92 -7.97
C LEU A 263 -10.76 -5.28 -6.58
N GLU A 264 -10.63 -3.95 -6.49
CA GLU A 264 -10.55 -3.20 -5.23
C GLU A 264 -9.47 -3.78 -4.29
N ALA A 265 -8.30 -4.07 -4.87
CA ALA A 265 -7.16 -4.55 -4.10
C ALA A 265 -6.70 -3.50 -3.07
N ASP A 266 -6.29 -3.97 -1.89
CA ASP A 266 -5.74 -3.14 -0.82
C ASP A 266 -4.30 -2.70 -1.13
N PHE A 267 -3.55 -3.54 -1.85
CA PHE A 267 -2.19 -3.27 -2.29
C PHE A 267 -1.76 -4.18 -3.45
N ILE A 268 -0.69 -3.79 -4.12
CA ILE A 268 -0.02 -4.61 -5.14
C ILE A 268 1.37 -5.03 -4.67
N VAL A 269 1.87 -6.13 -5.22
CA VAL A 269 3.27 -6.57 -5.09
C VAL A 269 3.89 -6.56 -6.48
N ALA A 270 4.78 -5.60 -6.73
CA ALA A 270 5.38 -5.35 -8.03
C ALA A 270 6.86 -5.77 -8.07
N GLY A 271 7.25 -6.52 -9.11
CA GLY A 271 8.61 -7.00 -9.30
C GLY A 271 8.68 -8.19 -10.26
N PRO A 272 9.80 -8.94 -10.31
CA PRO A 272 10.98 -8.78 -9.46
C PRO A 272 11.81 -7.54 -9.82
N VAL A 273 12.20 -6.74 -8.83
CA VAL A 273 13.05 -5.54 -9.00
C VAL A 273 14.49 -5.91 -9.35
N ALA A 274 15.06 -6.84 -8.58
CA ALA A 274 16.39 -7.40 -8.84
C ALA A 274 16.30 -8.88 -9.20
N GLU A 275 17.38 -9.42 -9.75
CA GLU A 275 17.56 -10.87 -9.88
C GLU A 275 17.37 -11.55 -8.52
N THR A 276 16.75 -12.73 -8.54
CA THR A 276 16.40 -13.44 -7.29
C THR A 276 17.04 -14.81 -7.26
N ALA A 277 17.43 -15.26 -6.07
CA ALA A 277 17.85 -16.65 -5.87
C ALA A 277 16.75 -17.68 -6.24
N SER A 278 15.49 -17.25 -6.32
CA SER A 278 14.37 -18.09 -6.76
C SER A 278 14.25 -18.18 -8.29
N HIS A 279 14.86 -17.27 -9.04
CA HIS A 279 14.89 -17.22 -10.52
C HIS A 279 16.27 -16.71 -10.99
N PRO A 280 17.34 -17.53 -10.88
CA PRO A 280 18.68 -17.13 -11.28
C PRO A 280 18.77 -16.96 -12.81
N GLY A 281 19.52 -15.95 -13.28
CA GLY A 281 19.77 -15.65 -14.69
C GLY A 281 18.72 -14.78 -15.39
N GLN A 282 17.65 -14.36 -14.70
CA GLN A 282 16.69 -13.38 -15.22
C GLN A 282 16.91 -12.03 -14.56
N ALA A 283 17.33 -11.04 -15.35
CA ALA A 283 17.42 -9.66 -14.89
C ALA A 283 16.04 -9.18 -14.43
N GLY A 284 15.96 -8.62 -13.22
CA GLY A 284 14.75 -7.96 -12.74
C GLY A 284 14.44 -6.69 -13.55
N VAL A 285 13.27 -6.10 -13.32
CA VAL A 285 12.82 -4.88 -14.02
C VAL A 285 13.63 -3.64 -13.63
N GLY A 286 14.43 -3.72 -12.58
CA GLY A 286 15.15 -2.59 -12.00
C GLY A 286 14.20 -1.60 -11.31
N TRP A 287 14.76 -0.55 -10.72
CA TRP A 287 13.96 0.47 -10.05
C TRP A 287 13.19 1.36 -11.02
N GLU A 288 13.76 1.65 -12.19
CA GLU A 288 13.04 2.39 -13.25
C GLU A 288 11.83 1.60 -13.76
N GLY A 289 11.98 0.29 -13.98
CA GLY A 289 10.86 -0.58 -14.35
C GLY A 289 9.82 -0.70 -13.23
N PHE A 290 10.26 -0.76 -11.96
CA PHE A 290 9.35 -0.72 -10.81
C PHE A 290 8.54 0.59 -10.78
N GLU A 291 9.19 1.74 -10.90
CA GLU A 291 8.53 3.05 -10.98
C GLU A 291 7.52 3.10 -12.14
N ALA A 292 7.88 2.56 -13.31
CA ALA A 292 7.00 2.50 -14.46
C ALA A 292 5.75 1.60 -14.24
N ILE A 293 5.89 0.50 -13.51
CA ILE A 293 4.76 -0.38 -13.15
C ILE A 293 3.80 0.35 -12.20
N ILE A 294 4.34 1.03 -11.19
CA ILE A 294 3.52 1.66 -10.14
C ILE A 294 3.02 3.06 -10.51
N ALA A 295 3.45 3.59 -11.66
CA ALA A 295 3.00 4.87 -12.18
C ALA A 295 1.46 4.89 -12.34
N ASP A 296 0.81 5.80 -11.62
CA ASP A 296 -0.65 5.94 -11.55
C ASP A 296 -1.38 4.70 -11.03
N ALA A 297 -0.71 3.87 -10.22
CA ALA A 297 -1.29 2.64 -9.69
C ALA A 297 -2.53 2.88 -8.81
N GLY A 298 -2.68 4.06 -8.22
CA GLY A 298 -3.79 4.37 -7.31
C GLY A 298 -3.82 3.50 -6.05
N LEU A 299 -2.77 2.72 -5.80
CA LEU A 299 -2.67 1.72 -4.75
C LEU A 299 -1.25 1.67 -4.17
N PRO A 300 -1.09 1.29 -2.88
CA PRO A 300 0.20 1.01 -2.28
C PRO A 300 0.89 -0.17 -2.98
N ALA A 301 2.18 -0.03 -3.26
CA ALA A 301 2.98 -1.08 -3.89
C ALA A 301 4.09 -1.58 -2.97
N TYR A 302 4.18 -2.91 -2.79
CA TYR A 302 5.37 -3.53 -2.20
C TYR A 302 6.35 -3.92 -3.30
N ALA A 303 7.62 -3.54 -3.14
CA ALA A 303 8.69 -4.00 -4.01
C ALA A 303 9.10 -5.43 -3.64
N ILE A 304 9.13 -6.34 -4.62
CA ILE A 304 9.61 -7.72 -4.45
C ILE A 304 10.79 -8.01 -5.38
N GLY A 305 11.59 -9.01 -5.04
CA GLY A 305 12.69 -9.50 -5.86
C GLY A 305 14.02 -8.87 -5.46
N GLY A 306 14.80 -9.61 -4.68
CA GLY A 306 16.03 -9.14 -4.04
C GLY A 306 15.79 -8.13 -2.90
N GLN A 307 14.54 -7.88 -2.52
CA GLN A 307 14.16 -6.91 -1.49
C GLN A 307 14.04 -7.56 -0.11
N GLY A 308 14.08 -6.74 0.93
CA GLY A 308 13.91 -7.13 2.33
C GLY A 308 13.96 -5.89 3.24
N PRO A 309 13.85 -6.05 4.57
CA PRO A 309 13.86 -4.91 5.50
C PRO A 309 15.05 -3.95 5.29
N ASP A 310 16.23 -4.50 4.98
CA ASP A 310 17.46 -3.74 4.72
C ASP A 310 17.37 -2.83 3.47
N THR A 311 16.45 -3.10 2.54
CA THR A 311 16.27 -2.31 1.30
C THR A 311 15.07 -1.35 1.36
N LEU A 312 14.37 -1.28 2.49
CA LEU A 312 13.13 -0.50 2.63
C LEU A 312 13.30 0.99 2.32
N ALA A 313 14.38 1.63 2.79
CA ALA A 313 14.63 3.05 2.54
C ALA A 313 14.71 3.34 1.04
N ARG A 314 15.54 2.57 0.32
CA ARG A 314 15.67 2.65 -1.13
C ARG A 314 14.36 2.35 -1.85
N ALA A 315 13.60 1.36 -1.40
CA ALA A 315 12.30 1.05 -2.00
C ALA A 315 11.34 2.25 -1.92
N ARG A 316 11.34 2.97 -0.79
CA ARG A 316 10.53 4.18 -0.60
C ARG A 316 10.98 5.36 -1.46
N GLU A 317 12.28 5.52 -1.70
CA GLU A 317 12.80 6.52 -2.65
C GLU A 317 12.19 6.31 -4.05
N HIS A 318 11.93 5.06 -4.43
CA HIS A 318 11.30 4.66 -5.68
C HIS A 318 9.77 4.53 -5.59
N GLY A 319 9.12 5.09 -4.56
CA GLY A 319 7.67 5.15 -4.44
C GLY A 319 7.01 3.92 -3.82
N ALA A 320 7.77 2.91 -3.37
CA ALA A 320 7.18 1.75 -2.72
C ALA A 320 6.53 2.14 -1.39
N HIS A 321 5.39 1.53 -1.09
CA HIS A 321 4.84 1.49 0.26
C HIS A 321 5.81 0.81 1.22
N GLY A 322 6.30 -0.35 0.79
CA GLY A 322 7.13 -1.24 1.58
C GLY A 322 7.83 -2.30 0.72
N VAL A 323 8.31 -3.36 1.37
CA VAL A 323 9.04 -4.46 0.73
C VAL A 323 8.34 -5.79 0.98
N ALA A 324 8.28 -6.64 -0.04
CA ALA A 324 7.81 -8.00 0.08
C ALA A 324 8.99 -8.97 -0.09
N ALA A 325 9.09 -9.97 0.77
CA ALA A 325 10.23 -10.88 0.75
C ALA A 325 9.91 -12.27 1.32
N ILE A 326 10.67 -13.25 0.82
CA ILE A 326 10.61 -14.64 1.27
C ILE A 326 11.61 -14.81 2.41
N ARG A 327 12.88 -15.11 2.09
CA ARG A 327 13.90 -15.48 3.09
C ARG A 327 14.34 -14.31 3.98
N ALA A 328 14.36 -13.09 3.44
CA ALA A 328 14.88 -11.93 4.17
C ALA A 328 14.02 -11.50 5.36
N VAL A 329 12.75 -11.93 5.42
CA VAL A 329 11.83 -11.61 6.53
C VAL A 329 11.94 -12.61 7.68
N PHE A 330 12.16 -13.88 7.37
CA PHE A 330 12.19 -14.97 8.35
C PHE A 330 13.63 -15.39 8.70
N ARG A 331 14.53 -14.43 8.90
CA ARG A 331 15.92 -14.69 9.31
C ARG A 331 16.01 -15.00 10.80
#